data_AF-A0A928DFY4-F1
#
_entry.id   AF-A0A928DFY4-F1
#
_cell.length_a   1.000
_cell.length_b   1.000
_cell.length_c   1.000
_cell.angle_alpha   90.00
_cell.angle_beta   90.00
_cell.angle_gamma   90.00
#
_symmetry.space_group_name_H-M   'P 1'
#
loop_
_entity.id
_entity.type
_entity.pdbx_description
1 polymer ?
#
loop_
_entity_poly.entity_id
_entity_poly.type
_entity_poly.pdbx_seq_one_letter_code
_entity_poly.pdbx_strand_id
1 'polypeptide(L)' 'MNIKVLIVTHKKYEMPSDPVYYPVQAGRELHDALEYPGDNTGDHISGKNKNFCEL' A
#
# COMPACT_ATOMS: atom_id res chain seq x y z
N MET A 1 4.24 -10.65 21.01
CA MET A 1 4.67 -9.37 20.39
C MET A 1 3.92 -9.27 19.08
N ASN A 2 3.10 -8.23 18.87
CA ASN A 2 2.32 -8.06 17.63
C ASN A 2 2.88 -6.85 16.90
N ILE A 3 3.67 -7.09 15.86
CA ILE A 3 4.33 -6.07 15.05
C ILE A 3 3.88 -6.29 13.62
N LYS A 4 3.54 -5.20 12.94
CA LYS A 4 3.27 -5.17 11.51
C LYS A 4 3.95 -3.95 10.93
N VAL A 5 4.76 -4.16 9.90
CA VAL A 5 5.45 -3.11 9.15
C VAL A 5 4.79 -3.02 7.79
N LEU A 6 4.17 -1.88 7.50
CA LEU A 6 3.54 -1.62 6.21
C LEU A 6 4.61 -1.26 5.18
N ILE A 7 4.66 -1.99 4.07
CA ILE A 7 5.51 -1.67 2.92
C ILE A 7 4.62 -1.06 1.84
N VAL A 8 4.79 0.24 1.61
CA VAL A 8 4.01 0.96 0.61
C VAL A 8 4.70 0.84 -0.75
N THR A 9 3.93 0.54 -1.81
CA THR A 9 4.45 0.45 -3.18
C THR A 9 3.47 1.04 -4.20
N HIS A 10 4.02 1.54 -5.31
CA HIS A 10 3.24 1.97 -6.49
C HIS A 10 3.43 1.02 -7.69
N LYS A 11 4.17 -0.07 -7.53
CA LYS A 11 4.46 -1.06 -8.59
C LYS A 11 4.69 -2.46 -8.02
N LYS A 12 4.68 -3.47 -8.89
CA LYS A 12 5.12 -4.83 -8.49
C LYS A 12 6.59 -4.78 -8.04
N TYR A 13 6.85 -5.36 -6.88
CA TYR A 13 8.19 -5.41 -6.31
C TYR A 13 8.35 -6.68 -5.47
N GLU A 14 9.59 -7.16 -5.32
CA GLU A 14 9.87 -8.31 -4.48
C GLU A 14 9.67 -7.93 -3.01
N MET A 15 8.69 -8.56 -2.37
CA MET A 15 8.38 -8.30 -0.96
C MET A 15 9.21 -9.22 -0.07
N PRO A 16 9.70 -8.73 1.08
CA PRO A 16 10.34 -9.58 2.08
C PRO A 16 9.42 -10.72 2.51
N SER A 17 10.00 -11.89 2.80
CA SER A 17 9.24 -13.09 3.17
C SER A 17 8.84 -13.15 4.65
N ASP A 18 9.40 -12.27 5.49
CA ASP A 18 9.07 -12.25 6.91
C ASP A 18 7.61 -11.78 7.11
N PRO A 19 6.78 -12.52 7.87
CA PRO A 19 5.36 -12.20 8.06
C PRO A 19 5.11 -10.88 8.80
N VAL A 20 6.13 -10.26 9.40
CA VAL A 20 6.03 -8.92 9.97
C VAL A 20 5.71 -7.87 8.91
N TYR A 21 6.09 -8.10 7.65
CA TYR A 21 5.87 -7.15 6.55
C TYR A 21 4.51 -7.36 5.89
N TYR A 22 3.80 -6.26 5.65
CA TYR A 22 2.51 -6.26 4.99
C TYR A 22 2.51 -5.27 3.82
N PRO A 23 2.48 -5.73 2.56
CA PRO A 23 2.51 -4.85 1.40
C PRO A 23 1.18 -4.13 1.20
N VAL A 24 1.24 -2.85 0.81
CA VAL A 24 0.08 -2.01 0.47
C VAL A 24 0.38 -1.23 -0.81
N GLN A 25 -0.55 -1.26 -1.76
CA GLN A 25 -0.51 -0.38 -2.93
C GLN A 25 -1.05 1.00 -2.56
N ALA A 26 -0.21 2.03 -2.64
CA ALA A 26 -0.64 3.42 -2.48
C ALA A 26 -1.12 4.03 -3.80
N GLY A 27 -2.11 4.90 -3.70
CA GLY A 27 -2.77 5.52 -4.84
C GLY A 27 -3.54 4.51 -5.69
N ARG A 28 -4.14 3.48 -5.08
CA ARG A 28 -4.96 2.47 -5.78
C ARG A 28 -6.13 3.08 -6.56
N GLU A 29 -6.67 4.23 -6.15
CA GLU A 29 -7.68 4.94 -6.95
C GLU A 29 -7.14 5.55 -8.26
N LEU A 30 -5.83 5.77 -8.34
CA LEU A 30 -5.19 6.45 -9.47
C LEU A 30 -4.53 5.48 -10.47
N HIS A 31 -4.42 4.20 -10.10
CA HIS A 31 -3.62 3.22 -10.82
C HIS A 31 -4.30 1.85 -10.85
N ASP A 32 -3.93 1.05 -11.85
CA ASP A 32 -4.42 -0.31 -11.97
C ASP A 32 -4.09 -1.19 -10.77
N ALA A 33 -4.90 -2.22 -10.64
CA ALA A 33 -4.83 -3.15 -9.54
C ALA A 33 -3.57 -4.01 -9.53
N LEU A 34 -2.74 -3.87 -8.50
CA LEU A 34 -1.72 -4.86 -8.14
C LEU A 34 -2.30 -6.00 -7.30
N GLU A 35 -1.48 -7.04 -7.12
CA GLU A 35 -1.72 -8.22 -6.28
C GLU A 35 -1.66 -7.93 -4.77
N TYR A 36 -1.42 -6.68 -4.38
CA TYR A 36 -1.40 -6.22 -3.00
C TYR A 36 -2.71 -5.51 -2.63
N PRO A 37 -3.10 -5.53 -1.35
CA PRO A 37 -4.16 -4.67 -0.82
C PRO A 37 -3.93 -3.20 -1.17
N GLY A 38 -4.98 -2.49 -1.56
CA GLY A 38 -4.91 -1.06 -1.86
C GLY A 38 -5.22 -0.19 -0.64
N ASP A 39 -4.72 1.03 -0.66
CA ASP A 39 -5.03 2.10 0.31
C ASP A 39 -6.41 2.76 0.11
N ASN A 40 -7.27 2.19 -0.75
CA ASN A 40 -8.56 2.75 -1.15
C ASN A 40 -9.78 2.03 -0.56
N THR A 41 -9.68 1.61 0.71
CA THR A 41 -10.78 0.91 1.40
C THR A 41 -11.10 1.60 2.72
N GLY A 42 -12.40 1.67 3.08
CA GLY A 42 -12.85 2.38 4.27
C GLY A 42 -12.82 3.91 4.10
N ASP A 43 -12.35 4.62 5.13
CA ASP A 43 -12.09 6.06 5.07
C ASP A 43 -10.63 6.27 4.61
N HIS A 44 -10.45 6.85 3.42
CA HIS A 44 -9.14 6.93 2.77
C HIS A 44 -8.94 8.20 1.94
N ILE A 45 -7.67 8.49 1.63
CA ILE A 45 -7.25 9.59 0.75
C ILE A 45 -6.45 9.11 -0.47
N SER A 46 -6.62 7.86 -0.89
CA SER A 46 -5.91 7.24 -2.02
C SER A 46 -5.90 8.11 -3.30
N GLY A 47 -7.02 8.74 -3.67
CA GLY A 47 -7.09 9.67 -4.81
C GLY A 47 -6.22 10.92 -4.69
N LYS A 48 -5.74 11.26 -3.48
CA LYS A 48 -4.83 12.37 -3.19
C LYS A 48 -3.37 11.91 -3.07
N ASN A 49 -3.04 10.66 -3.42
CA ASN A 49 -1.68 10.14 -3.34
C ASN A 49 -0.65 11.01 -4.09
N LYS A 50 -1.04 11.73 -5.15
CA LYS A 50 -0.17 12.72 -5.83
C LYS A 50 0.33 13.85 -4.92
N ASN A 51 -0.42 14.17 -3.87
CA ASN A 51 -0.14 15.28 -2.96
C ASN A 51 0.34 14.80 -1.59
N PHE A 52 -0.08 13.62 -1.17
CA PHE A 52 0.19 13.07 0.16
C PHE A 52 1.22 11.94 0.15
N CYS A 53 1.52 11.35 -1.00
CA CYS A 53 2.41 10.20 -1.14
C CYS A 53 2.03 9.11 -0.11
N GLU A 54 2.95 8.66 0.74
CA GLU A 54 2.74 7.59 1.72
C GLU A 54 2.11 8.04 3.05
N LEU A 55 1.47 9.21 3.10
CA LEU A 55 0.88 9.81 4.31
C LEU A 55 -0.59 9.42 4.54
#